data_AF-A0A816XNG4-F1
#
_entry.id   AF-A0A816XNG4-F1
#
_cell.length_a   1.000
_cell.length_b   1.000
_cell.length_c   1.000
_cell.angle_alpha   90.00
_cell.angle_beta   90.00
_cell.angle_gamma   90.00
#
_symmetry.space_group_name_H-M   'P 1'
#
loop_
_entity.id
_entity.type
_entity.pdbx_description
1 polymer ?
#
loop_
_entity_poly.entity_id
_entity_poly.type
_entity_poly.pdbx_seq_one_letter_code
_entity_poly.pdbx_strand_id
1 'polypeptide(L)'
;QNIQQQIELDEIAIKPTVGEPWPKPQSIQTTSTRFAVHPATFYFLTNETSQQCDLLRNAFDRYYKIIFFPQTYMLHLTDPLLADIKIRHLKETLRNVSDLGDVTLLKRLIVNIEQPCEEWPSLESNESYTLVVKREHALLDAASIWGALRGLETFSQLIYPDSDLQFTINETTIYDFPRFQHRGFLLDTGTHFISQKTLKINLEAMAQSKMNVFHFHIVDDQSFPYDSITYPELSGKGAFDRNHIYSQADIAELLEFARQRGIRVFIEFDSPAHSRSWGRAYDILTQCYSEEKPNNKLGPMDPSRNTTFEFLKNFFHEVAQIFPDRYIHLGADEVYFDCWESNPSITQFMRQMEFGTNYSLLEQYFMQTLINIVNATGKNYVVWQDIIDNNVTLQTDTVVEEPYPDEMARVTKLGYKTLLSSCWYLNLISYGDDWHKYYKCDPYNFTGTEEQKKLVMGGEACMWGEYVDSTNVISSTWPRAAAPAERLWSSVDTNDVIEAAPRLAEHRCRYLRRGIPAAPVNGPGYCPTEYSG
;
A
#
# COMPACT_ATOMS: atom_id res chain seq x y z
N GLN A 1 -16.88 13.95 -43.47
CA GLN A 1 -16.06 14.66 -42.46
C GLN A 1 -16.27 14.05 -41.07
N ASN A 2 -17.48 13.97 -40.51
CA ASN A 2 -17.68 13.36 -39.17
C ASN A 2 -17.30 11.88 -39.02
N ILE A 3 -17.53 11.03 -40.03
CA ILE A 3 -17.21 9.59 -39.94
C ILE A 3 -15.69 9.36 -39.96
N GLN A 4 -14.96 10.15 -40.74
CA GLN A 4 -13.51 10.00 -40.92
C GLN A 4 -12.73 10.51 -39.71
N GLN A 5 -13.23 11.57 -39.06
CA GLN A 5 -12.70 12.10 -37.81
C GLN A 5 -12.97 11.18 -36.62
N GLN A 6 -14.08 10.44 -36.64
CA GLN A 6 -14.41 9.44 -35.62
C GLN A 6 -13.61 8.15 -35.80
N ILE A 7 -13.31 7.74 -37.04
CA ILE A 7 -12.38 6.64 -37.36
C ILE A 7 -10.94 6.99 -36.93
N GLU A 8 -10.48 8.22 -37.15
CA GLU A 8 -9.15 8.67 -36.66
C GLU A 8 -9.07 8.73 -35.12
N LEU A 9 -10.16 9.08 -34.43
CA LEU A 9 -10.22 9.04 -32.95
C LEU A 9 -10.24 7.61 -32.40
N ASP A 10 -10.92 6.68 -33.07
CA ASP A 10 -10.94 5.25 -32.73
C ASP A 10 -9.57 4.57 -32.96
N GLU A 11 -8.70 5.12 -33.81
CA GLU A 11 -7.31 4.65 -33.99
C GLU A 11 -6.32 5.23 -32.96
N ILE A 12 -6.70 6.29 -32.22
CA ILE A 12 -5.82 7.00 -31.27
C ILE A 12 -6.07 6.57 -29.80
N ALA A 13 -7.28 6.14 -29.44
CA ALA A 13 -7.63 5.83 -28.05
C ALA A 13 -7.43 4.34 -27.69
N ILE A 14 -6.75 4.07 -26.57
CA ILE A 14 -6.62 2.71 -26.04
C ILE A 14 -7.98 2.20 -25.58
N LYS A 15 -8.48 1.15 -26.23
CA LYS A 15 -9.76 0.51 -25.87
C LYS A 15 -9.58 -0.37 -24.62
N PRO A 16 -10.34 -0.13 -23.54
CA PRO A 16 -10.34 -1.00 -22.36
C PRO A 16 -10.70 -2.45 -22.70
N THR A 17 -10.10 -3.39 -21.98
CA THR A 17 -10.55 -4.79 -21.96
C THR A 17 -11.92 -4.93 -21.30
N VAL A 18 -12.47 -6.15 -21.34
CA VAL A 18 -13.77 -6.47 -20.73
C VAL A 18 -13.61 -7.71 -19.85
N GLY A 19 -13.69 -7.50 -18.54
CA GLY A 19 -13.59 -8.57 -17.56
C GLY A 19 -12.17 -9.10 -17.36
N GLU A 20 -11.13 -8.34 -17.74
CA GLU A 20 -9.75 -8.78 -17.54
C GLU A 20 -9.19 -8.30 -16.19
N PRO A 21 -8.59 -9.20 -15.40
CA PRO A 21 -8.08 -8.82 -14.10
C PRO A 21 -6.84 -7.91 -14.16
N TRP A 22 -6.73 -7.05 -13.16
CA TRP A 22 -5.52 -6.32 -12.79
C TRP A 22 -5.28 -6.49 -11.27
N PRO A 23 -4.12 -6.98 -10.83
CA PRO A 23 -3.03 -7.55 -11.62
C PRO A 23 -3.42 -8.79 -12.45
N LYS A 24 -2.68 -9.06 -13.53
CA LYS A 24 -2.79 -10.28 -14.33
C LYS A 24 -2.44 -11.51 -13.48
N PRO A 25 -3.31 -12.54 -13.40
CA PRO A 25 -3.00 -13.73 -12.61
C PRO A 25 -1.82 -14.52 -13.17
N GLN A 26 -1.16 -15.33 -12.32
CA GLN A 26 -0.09 -16.25 -12.74
C GLN A 26 -0.55 -17.19 -13.87
N SER A 27 -1.78 -17.69 -13.79
CA SER A 27 -2.42 -18.46 -14.84
C SER A 27 -3.90 -18.13 -14.95
N ILE A 28 -4.37 -17.89 -16.17
CA ILE A 28 -5.78 -17.67 -16.49
C ILE A 28 -6.14 -18.41 -17.77
N GLN A 29 -7.22 -19.17 -17.74
CA GLN A 29 -7.80 -19.84 -18.89
C GLN A 29 -9.27 -19.49 -18.96
N THR A 30 -9.66 -18.72 -19.99
CA THR A 30 -11.03 -18.24 -20.18
C THR A 30 -11.59 -18.80 -21.49
N THR A 31 -12.84 -19.27 -21.46
CA THR A 31 -13.55 -19.74 -22.64
C THR A 31 -14.56 -18.69 -23.13
N SER A 32 -15.18 -18.94 -24.29
CA SER A 32 -16.27 -18.11 -24.81
C SER A 32 -17.62 -18.39 -24.15
N THR A 33 -17.74 -19.42 -23.31
CA THR A 33 -18.96 -19.72 -22.55
C THR A 33 -19.23 -18.60 -21.56
N ARG A 34 -20.46 -18.08 -21.55
CA ARG A 34 -20.89 -16.97 -20.67
C ARG A 34 -21.99 -17.42 -19.72
N PHE A 35 -21.99 -16.83 -18.54
CA PHE A 35 -23.04 -16.97 -17.54
C PHE A 35 -23.58 -15.61 -17.14
N ALA A 36 -24.90 -15.52 -16.98
CA ALA A 36 -25.54 -14.35 -16.42
C ALA A 36 -25.45 -14.39 -14.89
N VAL A 37 -25.17 -13.24 -14.27
CA VAL A 37 -25.14 -13.06 -12.82
C VAL A 37 -26.22 -12.08 -12.43
N HIS A 38 -27.18 -12.51 -11.62
CA HIS A 38 -28.32 -11.66 -11.27
C HIS A 38 -28.25 -11.23 -9.79
N PRO A 39 -28.26 -9.92 -9.47
CA PRO A 39 -28.07 -9.43 -8.09
C PRO A 39 -29.06 -10.03 -7.09
N ALA A 40 -30.33 -10.21 -7.49
CA ALA A 40 -31.38 -10.69 -6.58
C ALA A 40 -31.26 -12.17 -6.21
N THR A 41 -30.52 -12.97 -7.01
CA THR A 41 -30.40 -14.42 -6.82
C THR A 41 -28.97 -14.86 -6.53
N PHE A 42 -27.98 -13.99 -6.72
CA PHE A 42 -26.58 -14.30 -6.41
C PHE A 42 -26.32 -14.23 -4.90
N TYR A 43 -25.59 -15.20 -4.37
CA TYR A 43 -25.16 -15.21 -2.96
C TYR A 43 -23.79 -15.90 -2.79
N PHE A 44 -23.11 -15.54 -1.70
CA PHE A 44 -21.87 -16.20 -1.29
C PHE A 44 -22.19 -17.37 -0.35
N LEU A 45 -21.39 -18.42 -0.42
CA LEU A 45 -21.38 -19.54 0.52
C LEU A 45 -19.96 -19.79 1.00
N THR A 46 -19.83 -20.43 2.16
CA THR A 46 -18.54 -20.84 2.71
C THR A 46 -18.64 -22.14 3.50
N ASN A 47 -17.52 -22.85 3.65
CA ASN A 47 -17.45 -24.09 4.42
C ASN A 47 -17.63 -23.84 5.93
N GLU A 48 -17.91 -24.89 6.71
CA GLU A 48 -18.11 -24.78 8.16
C GLU A 48 -16.92 -24.14 8.88
N THR A 49 -15.69 -24.50 8.49
CA THR A 49 -14.44 -23.94 9.05
C THR A 49 -14.36 -22.42 8.92
N SER A 50 -14.92 -21.86 7.85
CA SER A 50 -14.87 -20.43 7.53
C SER A 50 -16.10 -19.66 8.03
N GLN A 51 -17.15 -20.33 8.53
CA GLN A 51 -18.38 -19.65 8.98
C GLN A 51 -18.13 -18.69 10.15
N GLN A 52 -17.10 -18.95 10.96
CA GLN A 52 -16.72 -18.10 12.11
C GLN A 52 -15.75 -16.97 11.72
N CYS A 53 -15.38 -16.84 10.45
CA CYS A 53 -14.44 -15.82 9.98
C CYS A 53 -15.18 -14.50 9.66
N ASP A 54 -15.20 -13.58 10.62
CA ASP A 54 -15.85 -12.27 10.44
C ASP A 54 -15.20 -11.45 9.31
N LEU A 55 -13.88 -11.61 9.08
CA LEU A 55 -13.19 -11.03 7.93
C LEU A 55 -13.82 -11.45 6.60
N LEU A 56 -14.09 -12.76 6.44
CA LEU A 56 -14.68 -13.29 5.21
C LEU A 56 -16.12 -12.81 5.03
N ARG A 57 -16.91 -12.80 6.11
CA ARG A 57 -18.31 -12.32 6.08
C ARG A 57 -18.38 -10.85 5.69
N ASN A 58 -17.55 -10.01 6.31
CA ASN A 58 -17.46 -8.59 5.97
C ASN A 58 -16.99 -8.39 4.52
N ALA A 59 -16.09 -9.26 4.03
CA ALA A 59 -15.67 -9.25 2.63
C ALA A 59 -16.81 -9.62 1.68
N PHE A 60 -17.67 -10.60 2.01
CA PHE A 60 -18.84 -10.92 1.19
C PHE A 60 -19.79 -9.74 1.03
N ASP A 61 -20.10 -9.04 2.12
CA ASP A 61 -20.97 -7.87 2.07
C ASP A 61 -20.34 -6.74 1.24
N ARG A 62 -19.05 -6.50 1.41
CA ARG A 62 -18.30 -5.51 0.63
C ARG A 62 -18.27 -5.87 -0.86
N TYR A 63 -17.88 -7.09 -1.21
CA TYR A 63 -17.79 -7.52 -2.60
C TYR A 63 -19.14 -7.61 -3.30
N TYR A 64 -20.20 -7.96 -2.57
CA TYR A 64 -21.58 -7.85 -3.09
C TYR A 64 -21.89 -6.42 -3.54
N LYS A 65 -21.56 -5.42 -2.69
CA LYS A 65 -21.74 -4.00 -3.01
C LYS A 65 -20.85 -3.56 -4.17
N ILE A 66 -19.57 -3.95 -4.18
CA ILE A 66 -18.62 -3.62 -5.25
C ILE A 66 -19.07 -4.14 -6.62
N ILE A 67 -19.66 -5.34 -6.68
CA ILE A 67 -20.08 -5.98 -7.93
C ILE A 67 -21.38 -5.34 -8.45
N PHE A 68 -22.41 -5.24 -7.61
CA PHE A 68 -23.77 -4.93 -8.08
C PHE A 68 -24.25 -3.50 -7.78
N PHE A 69 -23.68 -2.85 -6.76
CA PHE A 69 -24.09 -1.52 -6.31
C PHE A 69 -22.88 -0.60 -6.07
N PRO A 70 -21.98 -0.43 -7.06
CA PRO A 70 -20.79 0.36 -6.87
C PRO A 70 -21.17 1.84 -6.62
N GLN A 71 -20.30 2.57 -5.92
CA GLN A 71 -20.59 3.84 -5.25
C GLN A 71 -21.21 4.93 -6.14
N THR A 72 -20.98 4.89 -7.46
CA THR A 72 -21.64 5.78 -8.44
C THR A 72 -23.17 5.63 -8.47
N TYR A 73 -23.72 4.48 -8.07
CA TYR A 73 -25.16 4.27 -7.87
C TYR A 73 -25.67 4.73 -6.48
N MET A 74 -24.76 4.97 -5.52
CA MET A 74 -25.08 5.29 -4.12
C MET A 74 -25.00 6.78 -3.76
N LEU A 75 -24.65 7.67 -4.68
CA LEU A 75 -24.43 9.11 -4.42
C LEU A 75 -25.65 9.92 -3.91
N HIS A 76 -26.80 9.27 -3.71
CA HIS A 76 -27.94 9.85 -3.01
C HIS A 76 -28.13 9.30 -1.59
N LEU A 77 -27.11 8.65 -1.00
CA LEU A 77 -27.21 7.96 0.28
C LEU A 77 -26.01 8.28 1.17
N THR A 78 -26.13 9.36 1.93
CA THR A 78 -25.16 9.77 2.97
C THR A 78 -25.30 8.98 4.28
N ASP A 79 -26.21 8.00 4.32
CA ASP A 79 -26.50 7.19 5.51
C ASP A 79 -26.41 5.68 5.17
N PRO A 80 -25.50 4.92 5.81
CA PRO A 80 -25.32 3.48 5.63
C PRO A 80 -26.60 2.65 5.83
N LEU A 81 -27.46 3.06 6.77
CA LEU A 81 -28.72 2.38 7.07
C LEU A 81 -29.71 2.53 5.91
N LEU A 82 -29.72 3.71 5.29
CA LEU A 82 -30.53 4.05 4.12
C LEU A 82 -30.03 3.37 2.85
N ALA A 83 -28.72 3.18 2.72
CA ALA A 83 -28.11 2.38 1.64
C ALA A 83 -28.59 0.93 1.71
N ASP A 84 -28.53 0.30 2.88
CA ASP A 84 -28.99 -1.08 3.07
C ASP A 84 -30.51 -1.23 2.85
N ILE A 85 -31.33 -0.25 3.24
CA ILE A 85 -32.78 -0.22 2.97
C ILE A 85 -33.07 -0.12 1.46
N LYS A 86 -32.38 0.76 0.72
CA LYS A 86 -32.57 0.87 -0.73
C LYS A 86 -32.04 -0.34 -1.49
N ILE A 87 -30.92 -0.94 -1.06
CA ILE A 87 -30.44 -2.22 -1.62
C ILE A 87 -31.49 -3.31 -1.40
N ARG A 88 -32.11 -3.37 -0.22
CA ARG A 88 -33.20 -4.31 0.08
C ARG A 88 -34.42 -4.07 -0.83
N HIS A 89 -34.78 -2.81 -1.06
CA HIS A 89 -35.90 -2.47 -1.95
C HIS A 89 -35.59 -2.75 -3.43
N LEU A 90 -34.37 -2.47 -3.89
CA LEU A 90 -33.92 -2.77 -5.25
C LEU A 90 -33.85 -4.28 -5.50
N LYS A 91 -33.45 -5.07 -4.49
CA LYS A 91 -33.55 -6.54 -4.49
C LYS A 91 -35.00 -7.03 -4.64
N GLU A 92 -35.98 -6.33 -4.06
CA GLU A 92 -37.40 -6.66 -4.20
C GLU A 92 -37.92 -6.35 -5.62
N THR A 93 -37.51 -5.21 -6.20
CA THR A 93 -37.89 -4.84 -7.58
C THR A 93 -37.27 -5.76 -8.63
N LEU A 94 -36.04 -6.25 -8.40
CA LEU A 94 -35.32 -7.16 -9.28
C LEU A 94 -35.83 -8.63 -9.22
N ARG A 95 -36.73 -8.99 -8.28
CA ARG A 95 -37.28 -10.37 -8.20
C ARG A 95 -38.25 -10.73 -9.33
N ASN A 96 -38.72 -9.76 -10.13
CA ASN A 96 -39.71 -9.98 -11.19
C ASN A 96 -39.14 -10.43 -12.55
N VAL A 97 -37.93 -10.99 -12.59
CA VAL A 97 -37.30 -11.41 -13.85
C VAL A 97 -37.68 -12.85 -14.19
N SER A 98 -38.85 -13.02 -14.79
CA SER A 98 -39.30 -14.27 -15.42
C SER A 98 -39.00 -14.34 -16.93
N ASP A 99 -38.17 -13.44 -17.45
CA ASP A 99 -37.95 -13.26 -18.91
C ASP A 99 -36.49 -13.44 -19.35
N LEU A 100 -35.67 -14.10 -18.53
CA LEU A 100 -34.35 -14.56 -18.96
C LEU A 100 -34.57 -15.86 -19.74
N GLY A 101 -34.38 -15.83 -21.06
CA GLY A 101 -34.39 -17.01 -21.93
C GLY A 101 -33.31 -18.04 -21.55
N ASP A 102 -32.84 -18.83 -22.51
CA ASP A 102 -31.94 -20.00 -22.35
C ASP A 102 -30.50 -19.68 -21.85
N VAL A 103 -30.32 -18.62 -21.04
CA VAL A 103 -29.03 -18.19 -20.48
C VAL A 103 -28.78 -18.91 -19.15
N THR A 104 -27.64 -19.59 -19.05
CA THR A 104 -27.25 -20.27 -17.80
C THR A 104 -26.87 -19.25 -16.73
N LEU A 105 -27.54 -19.31 -15.58
CA LEU A 105 -27.30 -18.41 -14.45
C LEU A 105 -26.20 -18.92 -13.52
N LEU A 106 -25.24 -18.06 -13.17
CA LEU A 106 -24.32 -18.27 -12.05
C LEU A 106 -25.01 -17.80 -10.77
N LYS A 107 -25.42 -18.74 -9.91
CA LYS A 107 -26.25 -18.41 -8.73
C LYS A 107 -25.44 -18.14 -7.47
N ARG A 108 -24.18 -18.61 -7.41
CA ARG A 108 -23.39 -18.56 -6.18
C ARG A 108 -21.90 -18.60 -6.43
N LEU A 109 -21.14 -17.99 -5.50
CA LEU A 109 -19.71 -18.24 -5.32
C LEU A 109 -19.52 -18.97 -3.99
N ILE A 110 -18.88 -20.13 -4.03
CA ILE A 110 -18.50 -20.90 -2.85
C ILE A 110 -17.04 -20.54 -2.54
N VAL A 111 -16.77 -20.01 -1.34
CA VAL A 111 -15.43 -19.64 -0.90
C VAL A 111 -14.98 -20.53 0.24
N ASN A 112 -13.92 -21.29 0.04
CA ASN A 112 -13.35 -22.17 1.05
C ASN A 112 -11.97 -21.67 1.47
N ILE A 113 -11.79 -21.57 2.78
CA ILE A 113 -10.48 -21.35 3.39
C ILE A 113 -10.06 -22.67 4.06
N GLU A 114 -8.82 -23.09 3.83
CA GLU A 114 -8.26 -24.32 4.39
C GLU A 114 -7.86 -24.14 5.87
N GLN A 115 -7.24 -23.00 6.20
CA GLN A 115 -6.75 -22.70 7.54
C GLN A 115 -7.78 -21.92 8.38
N PRO A 116 -7.67 -21.95 9.72
CA PRO A 116 -8.44 -21.05 10.57
C PRO A 116 -8.26 -19.58 10.17
N CYS A 117 -9.29 -18.77 10.40
CA CYS A 117 -9.28 -17.34 10.10
C CYS A 117 -8.14 -16.65 10.87
N GLU A 118 -7.11 -16.21 10.15
CA GLU A 118 -6.00 -15.46 10.73
C GLU A 118 -6.44 -14.08 11.23
N GLU A 119 -5.83 -13.59 12.30
CA GLU A 119 -6.21 -12.31 12.91
C GLU A 119 -5.63 -11.12 12.13
N TRP A 120 -4.30 -11.10 11.94
CA TRP A 120 -3.56 -10.04 11.28
C TRP A 120 -2.71 -10.60 10.13
N PRO A 121 -2.59 -9.90 9.00
CA PRO A 121 -1.67 -10.30 7.94
C PRO A 121 -0.22 -10.11 8.40
N SER A 122 0.69 -10.95 7.90
CA SER A 122 2.14 -10.85 8.08
C SER A 122 2.85 -11.00 6.73
N LEU A 123 4.17 -10.86 6.73
CA LEU A 123 5.00 -11.12 5.55
C LEU A 123 4.83 -12.57 5.03
N GLU A 124 4.60 -13.52 5.93
CA GLU A 124 4.47 -14.94 5.63
C GLU A 124 3.04 -15.36 5.28
N SER A 125 2.07 -14.44 5.31
CA SER A 125 0.67 -14.71 4.98
C SER A 125 0.53 -15.33 3.60
N ASN A 126 -0.21 -16.43 3.50
CA ASN A 126 -0.39 -17.12 2.23
C ASN A 126 -1.51 -16.48 1.41
N GLU A 127 -1.16 -15.82 0.31
CA GLU A 127 -2.10 -15.10 -0.55
C GLU A 127 -2.51 -15.88 -1.81
N SER A 128 -2.19 -17.17 -1.89
CA SER A 128 -2.54 -18.00 -3.04
C SER A 128 -4.02 -18.39 -3.05
N TYR A 129 -4.58 -18.52 -4.26
CA TYR A 129 -5.94 -18.98 -4.46
C TYR A 129 -6.13 -19.64 -5.83
N THR A 130 -7.18 -20.45 -5.92
CA THR A 130 -7.70 -21.01 -7.16
C THR A 130 -9.14 -20.55 -7.34
N LEU A 131 -9.48 -19.99 -8.51
CA LEU A 131 -10.83 -19.56 -8.84
C LEU A 131 -11.32 -20.30 -10.08
N VAL A 132 -12.43 -21.03 -9.95
CA VAL A 132 -13.06 -21.80 -11.02
C VAL A 132 -14.49 -21.31 -11.20
N VAL A 133 -14.76 -20.63 -12.31
CA VAL A 133 -16.11 -20.23 -12.73
C VAL A 133 -16.62 -21.28 -13.72
N LYS A 134 -17.58 -22.10 -13.29
CA LYS A 134 -18.21 -23.13 -14.12
C LYS A 134 -19.73 -23.11 -13.96
N ARG A 135 -20.44 -23.97 -14.70
CA ARG A 135 -21.90 -23.98 -14.77
C ARG A 135 -22.55 -23.93 -13.37
N GLU A 136 -23.48 -22.99 -13.21
CA GLU A 136 -24.32 -22.73 -12.02
C GLU A 136 -23.62 -22.20 -10.75
N HIS A 137 -22.30 -22.35 -10.61
CA HIS A 137 -21.56 -21.85 -9.46
C HIS A 137 -20.08 -21.61 -9.74
N ALA A 138 -19.51 -20.65 -9.03
CA ALA A 138 -18.07 -20.46 -8.96
C ALA A 138 -17.53 -21.05 -7.65
N LEU A 139 -16.27 -21.48 -7.68
CA LEU A 139 -15.52 -22.01 -6.55
C LEU A 139 -14.24 -21.20 -6.38
N LEU A 140 -14.01 -20.69 -5.18
CA LEU A 140 -12.78 -20.01 -4.76
C LEU A 140 -12.18 -20.77 -3.59
N ASP A 141 -11.08 -21.48 -3.83
CA ASP A 141 -10.34 -22.19 -2.80
C ASP A 141 -9.06 -21.41 -2.49
N ALA A 142 -8.79 -21.17 -1.21
CA ALA A 142 -7.60 -20.47 -0.75
C ALA A 142 -7.03 -21.13 0.51
N ALA A 143 -5.70 -21.12 0.64
CA ALA A 143 -5.03 -21.64 1.83
C ALA A 143 -5.39 -20.81 3.08
N SER A 144 -5.54 -19.49 2.93
CA SER A 144 -5.86 -18.57 4.02
C SER A 144 -6.96 -17.56 3.65
N ILE A 145 -7.42 -16.80 4.66
CA ILE A 145 -8.30 -15.65 4.46
C ILE A 145 -7.69 -14.61 3.51
N TRP A 146 -6.37 -14.43 3.52
CA TRP A 146 -5.70 -13.45 2.67
C TRP A 146 -5.82 -13.82 1.19
N GLY A 147 -5.58 -15.09 0.84
CA GLY A 147 -5.80 -15.59 -0.52
C GLY A 147 -7.27 -15.47 -0.95
N ALA A 148 -8.21 -15.73 -0.04
CA ALA A 148 -9.64 -15.55 -0.32
C ALA A 148 -9.99 -14.08 -0.65
N LEU A 149 -9.41 -13.10 0.07
CA LEU A 149 -9.60 -11.68 -0.26
C LEU A 149 -9.07 -11.33 -1.66
N ARG A 150 -7.91 -11.88 -2.07
CA ARG A 150 -7.34 -11.67 -3.41
C ARG A 150 -8.21 -12.30 -4.51
N GLY A 151 -8.72 -13.51 -4.26
CA GLY A 151 -9.62 -14.19 -5.20
C GLY A 151 -10.98 -13.53 -5.32
N LEU A 152 -11.51 -12.95 -4.24
CA LEU A 152 -12.74 -12.15 -4.29
C LEU A 152 -12.56 -10.88 -5.14
N GLU A 153 -11.40 -10.21 -5.05
CA GLU A 153 -11.08 -9.10 -5.95
C GLU A 153 -11.08 -9.55 -7.40
N THR A 154 -10.35 -10.62 -7.72
CA THR A 154 -10.30 -11.16 -9.08
C THR A 154 -11.69 -11.56 -9.60
N PHE A 155 -12.50 -12.25 -8.80
CA PHE A 155 -13.88 -12.60 -9.16
C PHE A 155 -14.71 -11.36 -9.48
N SER A 156 -14.56 -10.28 -8.70
CA SER A 156 -15.27 -9.03 -8.93
C SER A 156 -14.87 -8.32 -10.23
N GLN A 157 -13.64 -8.55 -10.71
CA GLN A 157 -13.12 -7.99 -11.95
C GLN A 157 -13.55 -8.79 -13.18
N LEU A 158 -13.79 -10.11 -13.04
CA LEU A 158 -14.32 -10.96 -14.12
C LEU A 158 -15.79 -10.65 -14.48
N ILE A 159 -16.52 -9.97 -13.58
CA ILE A 159 -17.91 -9.58 -13.82
C ILE A 159 -17.96 -8.22 -14.51
N TYR A 160 -18.59 -8.19 -15.68
CA TYR A 160 -18.77 -6.99 -16.48
C TYR A 160 -20.23 -6.84 -16.95
N PRO A 161 -20.74 -5.61 -17.16
CA PRO A 161 -22.03 -5.42 -17.82
C PRO A 161 -21.92 -5.74 -19.32
N ASP A 162 -22.80 -6.59 -19.84
CA ASP A 162 -22.97 -6.78 -21.30
C ASP A 162 -23.85 -5.66 -21.89
N SER A 163 -24.05 -5.69 -23.21
CA SER A 163 -24.83 -4.75 -24.02
C SER A 163 -26.25 -4.46 -23.51
N ASP A 164 -26.89 -5.43 -22.84
CA ASP A 164 -28.22 -5.26 -22.22
C ASP A 164 -28.17 -4.82 -20.75
N LEU A 165 -27.02 -4.32 -20.26
CA LEU A 165 -26.76 -3.99 -18.85
C LEU A 165 -26.91 -5.17 -17.88
N GLN A 166 -26.95 -6.39 -18.41
CA GLN A 166 -26.88 -7.62 -17.64
C GLN A 166 -25.44 -7.87 -17.16
N PHE A 167 -25.25 -8.19 -15.88
CA PHE A 167 -23.95 -8.64 -15.40
C PHE A 167 -23.64 -10.03 -15.94
N THR A 168 -22.47 -10.14 -16.57
CA THR A 168 -22.01 -11.33 -17.27
C THR A 168 -20.61 -11.70 -16.78
N ILE A 169 -20.33 -13.00 -16.78
CA ILE A 169 -19.02 -13.56 -16.46
C ILE A 169 -18.73 -14.73 -17.41
N ASN A 170 -17.48 -14.88 -17.82
CA ASN A 170 -17.06 -16.01 -18.64
C ASN A 170 -16.69 -17.23 -17.80
N GLU A 171 -16.79 -18.41 -18.38
CA GLU A 171 -16.18 -19.61 -17.82
C GLU A 171 -14.66 -19.44 -17.79
N THR A 172 -14.10 -19.45 -16.59
CA THR A 172 -12.71 -19.09 -16.33
C THR A 172 -12.13 -19.97 -15.25
N THR A 173 -10.90 -20.43 -15.44
CA THR A 173 -10.09 -21.10 -14.41
C THR A 173 -8.82 -20.28 -14.17
N ILE A 174 -8.56 -19.91 -12.91
CA ILE A 174 -7.43 -19.12 -12.48
C ILE A 174 -6.69 -19.84 -11.36
N TYR A 175 -5.36 -19.88 -11.46
CA TYR A 175 -4.46 -20.22 -10.38
C TYR A 175 -3.55 -19.01 -10.16
N ASP A 176 -3.48 -18.50 -8.94
CA ASP A 176 -2.83 -17.22 -8.70
C ASP A 176 -2.16 -17.15 -7.32
N PHE A 177 -1.06 -16.41 -7.28
CA PHE A 177 -0.26 -16.13 -6.09
C PHE A 177 0.68 -14.95 -6.40
N PRO A 178 1.08 -14.17 -5.38
CA PRO A 178 2.00 -13.06 -5.61
C PRO A 178 3.42 -13.56 -5.89
N ARG A 179 4.13 -12.88 -6.79
CA ARG A 179 5.57 -13.07 -7.03
C ARG A 179 6.40 -12.64 -5.82
N PHE A 180 6.02 -11.54 -5.17
CA PHE A 180 6.70 -11.01 -3.98
C PHE A 180 5.75 -10.85 -2.79
N GLN A 181 6.25 -11.13 -1.60
CA GLN A 181 5.47 -11.09 -0.36
C GLN A 181 5.23 -9.66 0.14
N HIS A 182 6.16 -8.74 -0.11
CA HIS A 182 6.04 -7.34 0.32
C HIS A 182 5.70 -6.44 -0.86
N ARG A 183 4.49 -5.87 -0.86
CA ARG A 183 3.97 -5.05 -1.97
C ARG A 183 3.41 -3.76 -1.40
N GLY A 184 4.32 -2.80 -1.23
CA GLY A 184 4.11 -1.60 -0.45
C GLY A 184 3.64 -0.38 -1.24
N PHE A 185 2.98 0.50 -0.53
CA PHE A 185 2.72 1.87 -0.93
C PHE A 185 3.04 2.79 0.26
N LEU A 186 4.07 3.62 0.10
CA LEU A 186 4.44 4.65 1.05
C LEU A 186 3.61 5.90 0.82
N LEU A 187 3.05 6.42 1.91
CA LEU A 187 2.41 7.73 1.92
C LEU A 187 2.93 8.57 3.08
N ASP A 188 3.55 9.70 2.72
CA ASP A 188 3.99 10.73 3.65
C ASP A 188 2.81 11.57 4.13
N THR A 189 2.67 11.64 5.45
CA THR A 189 1.71 12.51 6.12
C THR A 189 2.35 13.47 7.14
N GLY A 190 3.68 13.43 7.26
CA GLY A 190 4.49 14.35 8.06
C GLY A 190 4.68 15.69 7.36
N THR A 191 4.82 15.69 6.03
CA THR A 191 4.97 16.92 5.24
C THR A 191 3.64 17.67 5.03
N HIS A 192 2.56 16.95 4.76
CA HIS A 192 1.19 17.47 4.75
C HIS A 192 0.23 16.47 5.41
N PHE A 193 -0.71 16.96 6.20
CA PHE A 193 -1.71 16.08 6.82
C PHE A 193 -2.67 15.50 5.79
N ILE A 194 -2.87 14.17 5.84
CA ILE A 194 -3.81 13.45 4.98
C ILE A 194 -5.03 13.01 5.81
N SER A 195 -6.23 13.38 5.38
CA SER A 195 -7.44 13.04 6.15
C SER A 195 -7.65 11.53 6.24
N GLN A 196 -8.21 11.06 7.37
CA GLN A 196 -8.63 9.67 7.57
C GLN A 196 -9.50 9.13 6.43
N LYS A 197 -10.38 9.97 5.87
CA LYS A 197 -11.18 9.62 4.70
C LYS A 197 -10.29 9.30 3.49
N THR A 198 -9.31 10.15 3.20
CA THR A 198 -8.40 9.98 2.07
C THR A 198 -7.49 8.77 2.24
N LEU A 199 -6.99 8.51 3.46
CA LEU A 199 -6.22 7.30 3.78
C LEU A 199 -7.03 6.02 3.45
N LYS A 200 -8.30 5.97 3.87
CA LYS A 200 -9.18 4.84 3.57
C LYS A 200 -9.47 4.67 2.07
N ILE A 201 -9.59 5.75 1.30
CA ILE A 201 -9.73 5.68 -0.17
C ILE A 201 -8.45 5.08 -0.80
N ASN A 202 -7.26 5.47 -0.32
CA ASN A 202 -6.00 4.85 -0.77
C ASN A 202 -5.96 3.35 -0.45
N LEU A 203 -6.32 2.95 0.78
CA LEU A 203 -6.39 1.53 1.17
C LEU A 203 -7.38 0.72 0.32
N GLU A 204 -8.49 1.31 -0.11
CA GLU A 204 -9.41 0.67 -1.07
C GLU A 204 -8.76 0.46 -2.43
N ALA A 205 -8.04 1.46 -2.94
CA ALA A 205 -7.34 1.36 -4.21
C ALA A 205 -6.20 0.31 -4.16
N MET A 206 -5.45 0.29 -3.06
CA MET A 206 -4.44 -0.73 -2.78
C MET A 206 -5.02 -2.14 -2.81
N ALA A 207 -6.15 -2.38 -2.13
CA ALA A 207 -6.78 -3.70 -2.08
C ALA A 207 -7.20 -4.18 -3.47
N GLN A 208 -7.75 -3.28 -4.29
CA GLN A 208 -8.16 -3.56 -5.67
C GLN A 208 -6.99 -3.82 -6.62
N SER A 209 -5.80 -3.32 -6.29
CA SER A 209 -4.54 -3.65 -6.99
C SER A 209 -3.72 -4.76 -6.31
N LYS A 210 -4.25 -5.42 -5.27
CA LYS A 210 -3.58 -6.48 -4.49
C LYS A 210 -2.26 -6.06 -3.82
N MET A 211 -2.08 -4.78 -3.52
CA MET A 211 -1.06 -4.31 -2.58
C MET A 211 -1.41 -4.75 -1.16
N ASN A 212 -0.41 -5.05 -0.33
CA ASN A 212 -0.62 -5.62 1.00
C ASN A 212 0.18 -4.93 2.11
N VAL A 213 0.95 -3.88 1.80
CA VAL A 213 1.65 -3.08 2.81
C VAL A 213 1.34 -1.61 2.60
N PHE A 214 0.80 -0.96 3.62
CA PHE A 214 0.68 0.49 3.69
C PHE A 214 1.84 0.99 4.55
N HIS A 215 2.85 1.56 3.90
CA HIS A 215 3.99 2.16 4.57
C HIS A 215 3.58 3.58 4.98
N PHE A 216 3.34 3.74 6.27
CA PHE A 216 2.79 4.94 6.85
C PHE A 216 3.92 5.81 7.39
N HIS A 217 4.48 6.66 6.51
CA HIS A 217 5.42 7.70 6.89
C HIS A 217 4.67 8.82 7.60
N ILE A 218 4.52 8.67 8.92
CA ILE A 218 3.51 9.41 9.71
C ILE A 218 4.02 10.75 10.23
N VAL A 219 5.33 10.94 10.36
CA VAL A 219 5.96 12.14 10.92
C VAL A 219 7.22 12.47 10.14
N ASP A 220 7.56 13.76 10.07
CA ASP A 220 8.82 14.27 9.49
C ASP A 220 9.16 15.61 10.17
N ASP A 221 10.15 16.35 9.69
CA ASP A 221 10.60 17.67 10.13
C ASP A 221 9.46 18.69 10.28
N GLN A 222 8.50 18.66 9.36
CA GLN A 222 7.47 19.67 9.21
C GLN A 222 6.37 19.50 10.25
N SER A 223 5.94 18.26 10.53
CA SER A 223 4.90 17.98 11.52
C SER A 223 4.98 16.61 12.19
N PHE A 224 4.43 16.56 13.41
CA PHE A 224 4.24 15.35 14.20
C PHE A 224 2.73 15.13 14.46
N PRO A 225 1.98 14.54 13.52
CA PRO A 225 0.53 14.36 13.67
C PRO A 225 0.12 13.15 14.53
N TYR A 226 1.03 12.23 14.85
CA TYR A 226 0.71 11.04 15.67
C TYR A 226 0.47 11.40 17.14
N ASP A 227 -0.70 11.03 17.69
CA ASP A 227 -1.04 11.33 19.08
C ASP A 227 -0.50 10.27 20.05
N SER A 228 0.73 10.46 20.53
CA SER A 228 1.35 9.51 21.47
C SER A 228 0.69 9.55 22.86
N ILE A 229 0.41 8.38 23.43
CA ILE A 229 -0.16 8.26 24.79
C ILE A 229 0.90 8.62 25.83
N THR A 230 2.12 8.13 25.63
CA THR A 230 3.29 8.28 26.50
C THR A 230 3.83 9.70 26.42
N TYR A 231 3.77 10.32 25.24
CA TYR A 231 4.30 11.66 24.99
C TYR A 231 3.29 12.58 24.26
N PRO A 232 2.18 12.99 24.90
CA PRO A 232 1.13 13.80 24.25
C PRO A 232 1.60 15.18 23.75
N GLU A 233 2.68 15.70 24.32
CA GLU A 233 3.28 16.97 23.88
C GLU A 233 3.87 16.89 22.46
N LEU A 234 4.18 15.69 21.94
CA LEU A 234 4.68 15.52 20.57
C LEU A 234 3.66 16.05 19.56
N SER A 235 2.43 15.56 19.58
CA SER A 235 1.35 16.08 18.74
C SER A 235 0.94 17.49 19.17
N GLY A 236 0.88 17.74 20.49
CA GLY A 236 0.47 19.02 21.06
C GLY A 236 1.32 20.23 20.63
N LYS A 237 2.61 20.02 20.29
CA LYS A 237 3.53 21.08 19.82
C LYS A 237 4.10 20.83 18.42
N GLY A 238 4.08 19.59 17.95
CA GLY A 238 4.67 19.16 16.70
C GLY A 238 3.69 19.11 15.53
N ALA A 239 2.38 18.93 15.76
CA ALA A 239 1.38 18.93 14.69
C ALA A 239 1.20 20.32 14.08
N PHE A 240 0.66 20.38 12.85
CA PHE A 240 0.35 21.65 12.19
C PHE A 240 -0.77 22.44 12.90
N ASP A 241 -1.81 21.73 13.35
CA ASP A 241 -2.93 22.25 14.15
C ASP A 241 -3.55 21.08 14.93
N ARG A 242 -4.33 21.38 15.97
CA ARG A 242 -5.08 20.36 16.73
C ARG A 242 -6.04 19.51 15.87
N ASN A 243 -6.48 20.00 14.71
CA ASN A 243 -7.34 19.25 13.79
C ASN A 243 -6.54 18.37 12.80
N HIS A 244 -5.20 18.45 12.83
CA HIS A 244 -4.28 17.67 12.00
C HIS A 244 -3.51 16.67 12.86
N ILE A 245 -4.25 15.92 13.68
CA ILE A 245 -3.73 14.91 14.58
C ILE A 245 -4.46 13.60 14.30
N TYR A 246 -3.70 12.50 14.23
CA TYR A 246 -4.25 11.15 14.24
C TYR A 246 -4.35 10.67 15.69
N SER A 247 -5.57 10.70 16.24
CA SER A 247 -5.82 10.18 17.57
C SER A 247 -5.64 8.66 17.64
N GLN A 248 -5.55 8.10 18.84
CA GLN A 248 -5.53 6.65 19.05
C GLN A 248 -6.75 5.94 18.42
N ALA A 249 -7.92 6.58 18.41
CA ALA A 249 -9.11 6.03 17.76
C ALA A 249 -8.97 6.04 16.23
N ASP A 250 -8.39 7.10 15.67
CA ASP A 250 -8.11 7.22 14.24
C ASP A 250 -7.13 6.13 13.77
N ILE A 251 -6.07 5.87 14.55
CA ILE A 251 -5.11 4.80 14.29
C ILE A 251 -5.78 3.43 14.37
N ALA A 252 -6.52 3.14 15.45
CA ALA A 252 -7.22 1.86 15.60
C ALA A 252 -8.21 1.58 14.46
N GLU A 253 -8.96 2.60 14.03
CA GLU A 253 -9.89 2.48 12.91
C GLU A 253 -9.16 2.21 11.59
N LEU A 254 -8.05 2.90 11.33
CA LEU A 254 -7.23 2.70 10.13
C LEU A 254 -6.62 1.29 10.10
N LEU A 255 -6.09 0.81 11.23
CA LEU A 255 -5.54 -0.55 11.37
C LEU A 255 -6.60 -1.62 11.05
N GLU A 256 -7.80 -1.50 11.61
CA GLU A 256 -8.89 -2.44 11.33
C GLU A 256 -9.34 -2.34 9.86
N PHE A 257 -9.41 -1.13 9.30
CA PHE A 257 -9.78 -0.93 7.89
C PHE A 257 -8.78 -1.59 6.93
N ALA A 258 -7.48 -1.48 7.21
CA ALA A 258 -6.42 -2.14 6.47
C ALA A 258 -6.49 -3.66 6.63
N ARG A 259 -6.67 -4.16 7.87
CA ARG A 259 -6.79 -5.60 8.19
C ARG A 259 -7.93 -6.27 7.45
N GLN A 260 -9.10 -5.62 7.35
CA GLN A 260 -10.26 -6.12 6.59
C GLN A 260 -10.02 -6.27 5.08
N ARG A 261 -8.91 -5.70 4.58
CA ARG A 261 -8.44 -5.78 3.19
C ARG A 261 -7.15 -6.60 3.06
N GLY A 262 -6.68 -7.21 4.14
CA GLY A 262 -5.41 -7.93 4.17
C GLY A 262 -4.22 -7.02 3.88
N ILE A 263 -4.28 -5.78 4.35
CA ILE A 263 -3.19 -4.81 4.24
C ILE A 263 -2.55 -4.65 5.62
N ARG A 264 -1.24 -4.84 5.67
CA ARG A 264 -0.38 -4.56 6.81
C ARG A 264 -0.16 -3.05 6.90
N VAL A 265 -0.26 -2.47 8.09
CA VAL A 265 0.16 -1.08 8.32
C VAL A 265 1.57 -1.12 8.88
N PHE A 266 2.51 -0.73 8.03
CA PHE A 266 3.93 -0.72 8.29
C PHE A 266 4.33 0.71 8.65
N ILE A 267 4.51 0.97 9.95
CA ILE A 267 4.67 2.33 10.47
C ILE A 267 6.12 2.77 10.42
N GLU A 268 6.33 4.03 10.04
CA GLU A 268 7.65 4.67 10.06
C GLU A 268 7.69 5.82 11.05
N PHE A 269 8.76 5.84 11.83
CA PHE A 269 9.16 6.96 12.67
C PHE A 269 10.65 7.23 12.42
N ASP A 270 10.93 8.11 11.46
CA ASP A 270 12.28 8.37 11.01
C ASP A 270 13.15 8.99 12.12
N SER A 271 14.36 8.43 12.29
CA SER A 271 15.38 8.94 13.19
C SER A 271 16.77 8.44 12.76
N PRO A 272 17.86 9.21 12.99
CA PRO A 272 17.92 10.45 13.78
C PRO A 272 17.61 11.74 12.99
N ALA A 273 17.62 11.69 11.65
CA ALA A 273 17.23 12.82 10.80
C ALA A 273 15.70 13.01 10.81
N HIS A 274 15.18 13.90 9.96
CA HIS A 274 13.72 14.09 9.76
C HIS A 274 12.91 14.27 11.06
N SER A 275 13.53 14.88 12.07
CA SER A 275 13.05 14.87 13.46
C SER A 275 12.80 16.27 14.04
N ARG A 276 12.82 17.33 13.24
CA ARG A 276 12.62 18.70 13.70
C ARG A 276 11.29 18.93 14.42
N SER A 277 10.22 18.24 14.00
CA SER A 277 8.91 18.33 14.65
C SER A 277 8.91 17.75 16.08
N TRP A 278 9.72 16.72 16.32
CA TRP A 278 9.90 16.08 17.63
C TRP A 278 10.56 17.04 18.63
N GLY A 279 11.57 17.78 18.15
CA GLY A 279 12.33 18.76 18.93
C GLY A 279 11.51 19.95 19.43
N ARG A 280 10.28 20.16 18.93
CA ARG A 280 9.38 21.20 19.45
C ARG A 280 8.85 20.86 20.85
N ALA A 281 8.77 19.57 21.17
CA ALA A 281 8.22 19.09 22.43
C ALA A 281 9.31 18.68 23.43
N TYR A 282 10.38 18.03 22.94
CA TYR A 282 11.44 17.48 23.78
C TYR A 282 12.82 17.94 23.30
N ASP A 283 13.71 18.18 24.26
CA ASP A 283 15.09 18.57 24.00
C ASP A 283 15.96 17.33 23.68
N ILE A 284 15.74 16.77 22.48
CA ILE A 284 16.40 15.56 21.96
C ILE A 284 17.21 15.82 20.68
N LEU A 285 17.15 17.02 20.12
CA LEU A 285 17.85 17.39 18.89
C LEU A 285 19.18 18.07 19.15
N THR A 286 20.10 17.93 18.20
CA THR A 286 21.42 18.57 18.29
C THR A 286 21.30 20.07 18.03
N GLN A 287 21.79 20.89 18.95
CA GLN A 287 21.99 22.32 18.69
C GLN A 287 23.22 22.54 17.81
N CYS A 288 23.07 23.24 16.70
CA CYS A 288 24.18 23.56 15.79
C CYS A 288 24.91 24.84 16.22
N TYR A 289 26.20 24.92 15.89
CA TYR A 289 27.07 26.04 16.23
C TYR A 289 27.66 26.69 14.97
N SER A 290 27.95 27.99 15.06
CA SER A 290 28.72 28.77 14.09
C SER A 290 29.62 29.72 14.85
N GLU A 291 30.90 29.81 14.50
CA GLU A 291 31.88 30.67 15.20
C GLU A 291 31.85 30.48 16.73
N GLU A 292 31.83 29.22 17.18
CA GLU A 292 31.79 28.80 18.60
C GLU A 292 30.53 29.24 19.39
N LYS A 293 29.47 29.69 18.71
CA LYS A 293 28.20 30.06 19.34
C LYS A 293 27.02 29.27 18.78
N PRO A 294 25.99 28.97 19.59
CA PRO A 294 24.74 28.42 19.10
C PRO A 294 24.14 29.32 18.01
N ASN A 295 23.73 28.75 16.88
CA ASN A 295 23.17 29.50 15.75
C ASN A 295 21.64 29.35 15.61
N ASN A 296 20.99 28.78 16.64
CA ASN A 296 19.55 28.47 16.69
C ASN A 296 19.03 27.49 15.63
N LYS A 297 19.91 26.87 14.83
CA LYS A 297 19.54 25.71 14.01
C LYS A 297 19.61 24.45 14.87
N LEU A 298 18.72 23.52 14.55
CA LEU A 298 18.71 22.18 15.11
C LEU A 298 19.06 21.21 13.98
N GLY A 299 19.86 20.20 14.30
CA GLY A 299 20.19 19.09 13.42
C GLY A 299 19.51 17.80 13.86
N PRO A 300 20.05 16.64 13.43
CA PRO A 300 19.55 15.33 13.83
C PRO A 300 19.51 15.15 15.35
N MET A 301 18.79 14.12 15.81
CA MET A 301 18.75 13.73 17.23
C MET A 301 20.17 13.65 17.82
N ASP A 302 20.33 14.07 19.08
CA ASP A 302 21.63 14.09 19.76
C ASP A 302 21.96 12.70 20.34
N PRO A 303 22.92 11.98 19.74
CA PRO A 303 23.29 10.63 20.16
C PRO A 303 24.21 10.63 21.40
N SER A 304 24.69 11.78 21.86
CA SER A 304 25.56 11.87 23.05
C SER A 304 24.78 11.87 24.37
N ARG A 305 23.45 11.97 24.31
CA ARG A 305 22.57 12.15 25.47
C ARG A 305 21.78 10.88 25.78
N ASN A 306 21.94 10.35 26.99
CA ASN A 306 21.14 9.22 27.47
C ASN A 306 19.63 9.51 27.43
N THR A 307 19.22 10.76 27.65
CA THR A 307 17.82 11.18 27.61
C THR A 307 17.17 10.94 26.24
N THR A 308 17.95 11.02 25.15
CA THR A 308 17.47 10.71 23.80
C THR A 308 17.06 9.24 23.71
N PHE A 309 17.92 8.32 24.16
CA PHE A 309 17.62 6.89 24.12
C PHE A 309 16.57 6.44 25.14
N GLU A 310 16.48 7.09 26.30
CA GLU A 310 15.38 6.86 27.25
C GLU A 310 14.03 7.27 26.65
N PHE A 311 13.99 8.40 25.94
CA PHE A 311 12.82 8.82 25.18
C PHE A 311 12.44 7.81 24.11
N LEU A 312 13.39 7.45 23.23
CA LEU A 312 13.15 6.47 22.15
C LEU A 312 12.71 5.11 22.69
N LYS A 313 13.29 4.67 23.81
CA LYS A 313 12.91 3.42 24.46
C LYS A 313 11.44 3.38 24.87
N ASN A 314 10.97 4.43 25.55
CA ASN A 314 9.58 4.47 25.98
C ASN A 314 8.63 4.68 24.79
N PHE A 315 9.03 5.50 23.82
CA PHE A 315 8.26 5.76 22.61
C PHE A 315 8.05 4.49 21.78
N PHE A 316 9.13 3.78 21.42
CA PHE A 316 9.02 2.55 20.63
C PHE A 316 8.38 1.39 21.39
N HIS A 317 8.41 1.38 22.72
CA HIS A 317 7.62 0.43 23.51
C HIS A 317 6.10 0.66 23.31
N GLU A 318 5.63 1.91 23.26
CA GLU A 318 4.25 2.23 22.89
C GLU A 318 3.94 1.84 21.43
N VAL A 319 4.80 2.25 20.48
CA VAL A 319 4.60 1.94 19.05
C VAL A 319 4.44 0.43 18.85
N ALA A 320 5.28 -0.38 19.50
CA ALA A 320 5.23 -1.83 19.40
C ALA A 320 3.93 -2.44 19.95
N GLN A 321 3.25 -1.78 20.89
CA GLN A 321 1.96 -2.21 21.44
C GLN A 321 0.77 -1.82 20.56
N ILE A 322 0.83 -0.66 19.90
CA ILE A 322 -0.26 -0.13 19.09
C ILE A 322 -0.27 -0.74 17.68
N PHE A 323 0.89 -0.86 17.06
CA PHE A 323 1.00 -1.33 15.68
C PHE A 323 1.24 -2.85 15.67
N PRO A 324 0.32 -3.67 15.11
CA PRO A 324 0.41 -5.12 15.18
C PRO A 324 1.45 -5.70 14.22
N ASP A 325 1.86 -4.98 13.17
CA ASP A 325 2.86 -5.48 12.21
C ASP A 325 4.17 -5.86 12.90
N ARG A 326 4.83 -6.91 12.41
CA ARG A 326 6.09 -7.38 13.00
C ARG A 326 7.26 -6.46 12.71
N TYR A 327 7.16 -5.63 11.68
CA TYR A 327 8.19 -4.69 11.27
C TYR A 327 7.81 -3.25 11.61
N ILE A 328 8.82 -2.45 11.96
CA ILE A 328 8.74 -0.99 12.10
C ILE A 328 9.84 -0.40 11.22
N HIS A 329 9.54 0.63 10.43
CA HIS A 329 10.57 1.36 9.69
C HIS A 329 11.21 2.39 10.63
N LEU A 330 12.54 2.36 10.73
CA LEU A 330 13.30 3.25 11.62
C LEU A 330 13.87 4.46 10.89
N GLY A 331 13.68 4.52 9.56
CA GLY A 331 14.16 5.59 8.73
C GLY A 331 15.67 5.52 8.53
N ALA A 332 16.35 6.57 8.98
CA ALA A 332 17.79 6.78 8.91
C ALA A 332 18.30 7.11 7.50
N ASP A 333 17.49 7.85 6.73
CA ASP A 333 17.93 8.52 5.52
C ASP A 333 18.54 9.90 5.81
N GLU A 334 19.31 10.41 4.85
CA GLU A 334 19.77 11.80 4.77
C GLU A 334 20.34 12.42 6.07
N VAL A 335 21.11 11.64 6.84
CA VAL A 335 21.73 12.14 8.09
C VAL A 335 22.92 13.06 7.78
N TYR A 336 22.66 14.37 7.77
CA TYR A 336 23.71 15.38 7.63
C TYR A 336 24.50 15.60 8.95
N PHE A 337 25.82 15.37 8.91
CA PHE A 337 26.68 15.43 10.10
C PHE A 337 27.10 16.84 10.55
N ASP A 338 26.88 17.89 9.76
CA ASP A 338 27.36 19.25 10.01
C ASP A 338 27.02 19.78 11.42
N CYS A 339 25.80 19.51 11.88
CA CYS A 339 25.37 19.95 13.21
C CYS A 339 26.04 19.16 14.33
N TRP A 340 26.23 17.84 14.16
CA TRP A 340 27.02 17.02 15.08
C TRP A 340 28.47 17.50 15.14
N GLU A 341 29.06 17.81 13.99
CA GLU A 341 30.44 18.30 13.89
C GLU A 341 30.62 19.66 14.56
N SER A 342 29.67 20.56 14.38
CA SER A 342 29.73 21.89 14.98
C SER A 342 29.58 21.87 16.51
N ASN A 343 28.96 20.84 17.09
CA ASN A 343 28.54 20.84 18.49
C ASN A 343 29.70 20.42 19.45
N PRO A 344 30.07 21.28 20.43
CA PRO A 344 31.19 20.97 21.34
C PRO A 344 30.96 19.76 22.24
N SER A 345 29.73 19.52 22.69
CA SER A 345 29.38 18.37 23.55
C SER A 345 29.49 17.06 22.77
N ILE A 346 29.02 17.04 21.52
CA ILE A 346 29.18 15.87 20.64
C ILE A 346 30.65 15.67 20.30
N THR A 347 31.40 16.73 19.99
CA THR A 347 32.86 16.61 19.76
C THR A 347 33.59 16.03 20.98
N GLN A 348 33.16 16.37 22.20
CA GLN A 348 33.70 15.77 23.41
C GLN A 348 33.33 14.28 23.53
N PHE A 349 32.08 13.93 23.22
CA PHE A 349 31.61 12.54 23.20
C PHE A 349 32.36 11.69 22.17
N MET A 350 32.59 12.20 20.97
CA MET A 350 33.38 11.55 19.91
C MET A 350 34.79 11.19 20.40
N ARG A 351 35.42 12.04 21.22
CA ARG A 351 36.72 11.75 21.84
C ARG A 351 36.64 10.66 22.90
N GLN A 352 35.56 10.63 23.70
CA GLN A 352 35.34 9.62 24.74
C GLN A 352 35.09 8.23 24.14
N MET A 353 34.38 8.18 23.01
CA MET A 353 34.07 6.95 22.29
C MET A 353 35.19 6.50 21.34
N GLU A 354 36.28 7.26 21.25
CA GLU A 354 37.41 7.00 20.34
C GLU A 354 37.01 6.97 18.84
N PHE A 355 35.92 7.67 18.47
CA PHE A 355 35.43 7.77 17.08
C PHE A 355 36.20 8.79 16.22
N GLY A 356 37.02 9.64 16.85
CA GLY A 356 37.78 10.68 16.14
C GLY A 356 36.86 11.70 15.47
N THR A 357 37.01 11.88 14.16
CA THR A 357 36.16 12.77 13.33
C THR A 357 35.25 11.98 12.38
N ASN A 358 35.10 10.67 12.59
CA ASN A 358 34.28 9.82 11.74
C ASN A 358 32.84 9.76 12.28
N TYR A 359 32.00 10.69 11.85
CA TYR A 359 30.61 10.80 12.31
C TYR A 359 29.71 9.63 11.84
N SER A 360 30.10 8.86 10.83
CA SER A 360 29.40 7.61 10.49
C SER A 360 29.48 6.57 11.63
N LEU A 361 30.54 6.59 12.46
CA LEU A 361 30.57 5.74 13.67
C LEU A 361 29.61 6.23 14.75
N LEU A 362 29.31 7.53 14.78
CA LEU A 362 28.33 8.10 15.70
C LEU A 362 26.89 7.74 15.28
N GLU A 363 26.61 7.82 13.97
CA GLU A 363 25.38 7.32 13.37
C GLU A 363 25.21 5.82 13.65
N GLN A 364 26.26 5.02 13.43
CA GLN A 364 26.26 3.59 13.77
C GLN A 364 25.94 3.36 15.26
N TYR A 365 26.52 4.15 16.17
CA TYR A 365 26.22 4.05 17.59
C TYR A 365 24.76 4.36 17.91
N PHE A 366 24.20 5.41 17.31
CA PHE A 366 22.78 5.75 17.46
C PHE A 366 21.89 4.62 16.97
N MET A 367 22.10 4.16 15.74
CA MET A 367 21.27 3.16 15.10
C MET A 367 21.37 1.80 15.77
N GLN A 368 22.56 1.37 16.20
CA GLN A 368 22.69 0.12 16.93
C GLN A 368 21.97 0.18 18.29
N THR A 369 21.97 1.33 18.95
CA THR A 369 21.25 1.53 20.22
C THR A 369 19.73 1.50 20.00
N LEU A 370 19.25 2.17 18.95
CA LEU A 370 17.84 2.16 18.56
C LEU A 370 17.35 0.77 18.16
N ILE A 371 18.13 0.05 17.35
CA ILE A 371 17.83 -1.34 16.97
C ILE A 371 17.72 -2.23 18.21
N ASN A 372 18.63 -2.09 19.19
CA ASN A 372 18.55 -2.85 20.43
C ASN A 372 17.28 -2.52 21.25
N ILE A 373 16.85 -1.25 21.24
CA ILE A 373 15.58 -0.82 21.84
C ILE A 373 14.39 -1.51 21.16
N VAL A 374 14.34 -1.48 19.82
CA VAL A 374 13.23 -2.02 19.04
C VAL A 374 13.18 -3.54 19.13
N ASN A 375 14.32 -4.22 18.99
CA ASN A 375 14.42 -5.67 19.14
C ASN A 375 13.95 -6.14 20.53
N ALA A 376 14.19 -5.35 21.58
CA ALA A 376 13.72 -5.68 22.94
C ALA A 376 12.18 -5.66 23.08
N THR A 377 11.46 -5.07 22.13
CA THR A 377 9.99 -5.12 22.05
C THR A 377 9.47 -6.36 21.31
N GLY A 378 10.35 -7.16 20.68
CA GLY A 378 9.99 -8.30 19.84
C GLY A 378 9.61 -7.94 18.41
N LYS A 379 9.80 -6.68 18.00
CA LYS A 379 9.62 -6.21 16.63
C LYS A 379 10.93 -6.32 15.84
N ASN A 380 10.80 -6.59 14.55
CA ASN A 380 11.86 -6.45 13.56
C ASN A 380 11.85 -5.02 13.00
N TYR A 381 12.87 -4.69 12.21
CA TYR A 381 13.04 -3.34 11.67
C TYR A 381 13.43 -3.34 10.19
N VAL A 382 13.23 -2.18 9.57
CA VAL A 382 13.70 -1.82 8.23
C VAL A 382 14.34 -0.43 8.34
N VAL A 383 15.31 -0.17 7.48
CA VAL A 383 16.03 1.11 7.37
C VAL A 383 16.21 1.49 5.90
N TRP A 384 16.32 2.78 5.63
CA TRP A 384 16.71 3.29 4.30
C TRP A 384 18.16 2.92 3.97
N GLN A 385 18.50 2.91 2.67
CA GLN A 385 19.81 2.48 2.17
C GLN A 385 21.00 3.31 2.65
N ASP A 386 20.80 4.59 2.98
CA ASP A 386 21.83 5.56 3.33
C ASP A 386 22.76 5.08 4.44
N ILE A 387 22.23 4.33 5.39
CA ILE A 387 23.01 3.74 6.47
C ILE A 387 24.12 2.80 5.93
N ILE A 388 23.83 2.02 4.89
CA ILE A 388 24.81 1.15 4.23
C ILE A 388 25.77 1.98 3.37
N ASP A 389 25.32 3.10 2.79
CA ASP A 389 26.17 4.04 2.03
C ASP A 389 27.17 4.77 2.92
N ASN A 390 26.77 5.08 4.16
CA ASN A 390 27.62 5.63 5.20
C ASN A 390 28.60 4.60 5.82
N ASN A 391 28.67 3.39 5.27
CA ASN A 391 29.48 2.26 5.76
C ASN A 391 29.16 1.84 7.20
N VAL A 392 27.92 2.05 7.65
CA VAL A 392 27.44 1.56 8.94
C VAL A 392 27.20 0.06 8.85
N THR A 393 27.78 -0.69 9.80
CA THR A 393 27.55 -2.15 9.88
C THR A 393 26.34 -2.43 10.78
N LEU A 394 25.34 -3.12 10.23
CA LEU A 394 24.10 -3.50 10.92
C LEU A 394 24.05 -5.02 11.16
N GLN A 395 23.03 -5.48 11.89
CA GLN A 395 22.81 -6.90 12.11
C GLN A 395 22.34 -7.57 10.80
N THR A 396 22.75 -8.81 10.55
CA THR A 396 22.54 -9.50 9.26
C THR A 396 21.07 -9.73 8.88
N ASP A 397 20.15 -9.64 9.84
CA ASP A 397 18.71 -9.77 9.64
C ASP A 397 18.02 -8.44 9.28
N THR A 398 18.77 -7.34 9.21
CA THR A 398 18.31 -6.03 8.70
C THR A 398 17.70 -6.17 7.31
N VAL A 399 16.56 -5.49 7.10
CA VAL A 399 15.99 -5.24 5.78
C VAL A 399 16.36 -3.82 5.37
N VAL A 400 16.88 -3.66 4.15
CA VAL A 400 17.30 -2.36 3.60
C VAL A 400 16.36 -1.97 2.45
N GLU A 401 15.78 -0.78 2.54
CA GLU A 401 14.88 -0.22 1.54
C GLU A 401 15.57 0.83 0.65
N GLU A 402 15.05 0.98 -0.58
CA GLU A 402 15.49 1.91 -1.62
C GLU A 402 16.88 1.74 -2.26
N PRO A 403 17.48 0.54 -2.37
CA PRO A 403 18.64 0.42 -3.25
C PRO A 403 18.29 0.77 -4.70
N TYR A 404 19.10 1.59 -5.34
CA TYR A 404 19.19 1.64 -6.81
C TYR A 404 19.53 0.25 -7.38
N PRO A 405 19.27 -0.05 -8.66
CA PRO A 405 19.60 -1.36 -9.23
C PRO A 405 21.05 -1.82 -9.02
N ASP A 406 22.03 -0.92 -9.07
CA ASP A 406 23.43 -1.26 -8.77
C ASP A 406 23.66 -1.52 -7.27
N GLU A 407 22.94 -0.80 -6.40
CA GLU A 407 22.98 -0.98 -4.95
C GLU A 407 22.31 -2.29 -4.49
N MET A 408 21.31 -2.77 -5.22
CA MET A 408 20.68 -4.07 -4.97
C MET A 408 21.74 -5.19 -4.97
N ALA A 409 22.70 -5.12 -5.89
CA ALA A 409 23.80 -6.07 -5.96
C ALA A 409 24.72 -5.98 -4.72
N ARG A 410 25.00 -4.76 -4.24
CA ARG A 410 25.86 -4.53 -3.06
C ARG A 410 25.19 -5.00 -1.77
N VAL A 411 23.96 -4.55 -1.51
CA VAL A 411 23.19 -4.87 -0.30
C VAL A 411 22.97 -6.38 -0.18
N THR A 412 22.53 -7.03 -1.26
CA THR A 412 22.33 -8.50 -1.25
C THR A 412 23.64 -9.28 -1.14
N LYS A 413 24.76 -8.74 -1.65
CA LYS A 413 26.09 -9.35 -1.48
C LYS A 413 26.58 -9.29 -0.03
N LEU A 414 26.16 -8.26 0.72
CA LEU A 414 26.39 -8.16 2.16
C LEU A 414 25.47 -9.10 2.97
N GLY A 415 24.49 -9.74 2.33
CA GLY A 415 23.60 -10.72 2.94
C GLY A 415 22.30 -10.14 3.51
N TYR A 416 22.04 -8.84 3.32
CA TYR A 416 20.83 -8.20 3.80
C TYR A 416 19.64 -8.50 2.90
N LYS A 417 18.46 -8.61 3.52
CA LYS A 417 17.19 -8.60 2.80
C LYS A 417 16.90 -7.20 2.27
N THR A 418 16.14 -7.09 1.19
CA THR A 418 15.92 -5.79 0.56
C THR A 418 14.54 -5.60 -0.07
N LEU A 419 14.12 -4.33 -0.12
CA LEU A 419 12.90 -3.82 -0.72
C LEU A 419 13.26 -2.75 -1.75
N LEU A 420 12.82 -2.92 -3.00
CA LEU A 420 13.08 -1.94 -4.06
C LEU A 420 12.00 -0.84 -4.08
N SER A 421 12.41 0.42 -4.03
CA SER A 421 11.51 1.58 -4.22
C SER A 421 12.06 2.66 -5.15
N SER A 422 13.39 2.71 -5.39
CA SER A 422 14.10 3.76 -6.14
C SER A 422 13.54 4.09 -7.54
N CYS A 423 12.92 3.13 -8.22
CA CYS A 423 12.30 3.34 -9.54
C CYS A 423 10.80 3.68 -9.49
N TRP A 424 10.18 3.67 -8.31
CA TRP A 424 8.73 3.83 -8.07
C TRP A 424 8.38 5.06 -7.23
N TYR A 425 9.17 6.10 -7.36
CA TYR A 425 8.86 7.43 -6.84
C TYR A 425 7.74 8.08 -7.67
N LEU A 426 6.52 8.06 -7.12
CA LEU A 426 5.32 8.57 -7.78
C LEU A 426 5.17 10.09 -7.59
N ASN A 427 5.73 10.66 -6.54
CA ASN A 427 5.80 12.12 -6.33
C ASN A 427 6.54 12.83 -7.47
N LEU A 428 7.50 12.15 -8.12
CA LEU A 428 8.21 12.62 -9.31
C LEU A 428 7.36 12.51 -10.58
N ILE A 429 6.37 13.40 -10.70
CA ILE A 429 5.45 13.48 -11.84
C ILE A 429 6.16 13.93 -13.12
N SER A 430 5.73 13.38 -14.26
CA SER A 430 6.18 13.78 -15.58
C SER A 430 5.03 13.76 -16.57
N TYR A 431 5.06 14.63 -17.59
CA TYR A 431 4.03 14.66 -18.63
C TYR A 431 4.04 13.36 -19.47
N GLY A 432 2.86 12.83 -19.77
CA GLY A 432 2.67 11.64 -20.59
C GLY A 432 2.45 10.35 -19.78
N ASP A 433 2.69 9.21 -20.41
CA ASP A 433 2.42 7.88 -19.86
C ASP A 433 3.58 7.41 -18.96
N ASP A 434 3.81 8.14 -17.87
CA ASP A 434 4.89 7.88 -16.92
C ASP A 434 4.75 6.53 -16.19
N TRP A 435 3.57 5.91 -16.21
CA TRP A 435 3.38 4.55 -15.71
C TRP A 435 4.23 3.51 -16.45
N HIS A 436 4.63 3.76 -17.70
CA HIS A 436 5.50 2.86 -18.46
C HIS A 436 6.87 2.64 -17.80
N LYS A 437 7.48 3.67 -17.21
CA LYS A 437 8.77 3.52 -16.49
C LYS A 437 8.58 2.67 -15.23
N TYR A 438 7.48 2.88 -14.50
CA TYR A 438 7.16 2.10 -13.30
C TYR A 438 6.88 0.63 -13.65
N TYR A 439 6.13 0.39 -14.71
CA TYR A 439 5.79 -0.95 -15.16
C TYR A 439 7.00 -1.72 -15.71
N LYS A 440 8.00 -1.04 -16.29
CA LYS A 440 9.22 -1.69 -16.80
C LYS A 440 10.25 -2.00 -15.71
N CYS A 441 10.12 -1.41 -14.53
CA CYS A 441 11.00 -1.71 -13.41
C CYS A 441 10.76 -3.12 -12.86
N ASP A 442 11.83 -3.83 -12.49
CA ASP A 442 11.75 -5.18 -11.93
C ASP A 442 12.78 -5.36 -10.79
N PRO A 443 12.35 -5.81 -9.59
CA PRO A 443 13.25 -6.03 -8.46
C PRO A 443 14.39 -7.03 -8.70
N TYR A 444 14.28 -7.90 -9.70
CA TYR A 444 15.34 -8.85 -10.07
C TYR A 444 16.28 -8.34 -11.16
N ASN A 445 16.12 -7.09 -11.63
CA ASN A 445 16.95 -6.51 -12.68
C ASN A 445 18.26 -5.92 -12.13
N PHE A 446 19.09 -6.76 -11.51
CA PHE A 446 20.45 -6.44 -11.07
C PHE A 446 21.38 -7.65 -11.24
N THR A 447 22.68 -7.41 -11.23
CA THR A 447 23.70 -8.47 -11.33
C THR A 447 23.89 -9.14 -9.97
N GLY A 448 23.48 -10.41 -9.83
CA GLY A 448 23.63 -11.19 -8.60
C GLY A 448 23.31 -12.67 -8.79
N THR A 449 23.69 -13.52 -7.83
CA THR A 449 23.36 -14.95 -7.83
C THR A 449 21.89 -15.19 -7.49
N GLU A 450 21.40 -16.42 -7.71
CA GLU A 450 20.04 -16.82 -7.32
C GLU A 450 19.82 -16.70 -5.80
N GLU A 451 20.85 -16.95 -4.99
CA GLU A 451 20.81 -16.74 -3.54
C GLU A 451 20.66 -15.26 -3.17
N GLN A 452 21.35 -14.37 -3.88
CA GLN A 452 21.17 -12.92 -3.70
C GLN A 452 19.74 -12.49 -4.07
N LYS A 453 19.18 -13.02 -5.18
CA LYS A 453 17.81 -12.68 -5.59
C LYS A 453 16.75 -13.14 -4.58
N LYS A 454 16.99 -14.23 -3.83
CA LYS A 454 16.11 -14.69 -2.75
C LYS A 454 16.06 -13.73 -1.55
N LEU A 455 17.01 -12.80 -1.43
CA LEU A 455 16.99 -11.77 -0.37
C LEU A 455 16.05 -10.61 -0.70
N VAL A 456 15.59 -10.49 -1.95
CA VAL A 456 14.64 -9.45 -2.37
C VAL A 456 13.23 -9.85 -1.97
N MET A 457 12.65 -9.11 -1.02
CA MET A 457 11.33 -9.41 -0.44
C MET A 457 10.17 -8.87 -1.28
N GLY A 458 10.47 -7.87 -2.12
CA GLY A 458 9.50 -7.15 -2.93
C GLY A 458 9.90 -5.69 -3.09
N GLY A 459 8.95 -4.78 -2.91
CA GLY A 459 9.22 -3.36 -3.02
C GLY A 459 8.00 -2.49 -2.81
N GLU A 460 8.20 -1.19 -2.95
CA GLU A 460 7.22 -0.17 -2.59
C GLU A 460 7.14 0.95 -3.61
N ALA A 461 5.92 1.44 -3.86
CA ALA A 461 5.72 2.69 -4.58
C ALA A 461 5.61 3.86 -3.60
N CYS A 462 6.42 4.90 -3.77
CA CYS A 462 6.54 5.98 -2.80
C CYS A 462 5.79 7.23 -3.26
N MET A 463 5.00 7.81 -2.36
CA MET A 463 4.35 9.10 -2.52
C MET A 463 4.73 10.03 -1.37
N TRP A 464 5.91 10.65 -1.50
CA TRP A 464 6.37 11.73 -0.63
C TRP A 464 5.49 12.98 -0.75
N GLY A 465 5.41 13.74 0.34
CA GLY A 465 4.34 14.68 0.63
C GLY A 465 4.62 16.14 0.29
N GLU A 466 5.79 16.52 -0.24
CA GLU A 466 6.18 17.94 -0.40
C GLU A 466 5.22 18.74 -1.27
N TYR A 467 4.57 18.07 -2.23
CA TYR A 467 3.58 18.67 -3.14
C TYR A 467 2.27 17.88 -3.19
N VAL A 468 2.04 17.02 -2.19
CA VAL A 468 0.92 16.07 -2.18
C VAL A 468 0.14 16.19 -0.88
N ASP A 469 -1.16 16.42 -0.98
CA ASP A 469 -2.08 16.47 0.15
C ASP A 469 -3.41 15.77 -0.18
N SER A 470 -4.42 15.92 0.68
CA SER A 470 -5.73 15.30 0.49
C SER A 470 -6.46 15.72 -0.81
N THR A 471 -6.06 16.83 -1.44
CA THR A 471 -6.70 17.36 -2.65
C THR A 471 -6.27 16.65 -3.93
N ASN A 472 -5.03 16.14 -3.97
CA ASN A 472 -4.45 15.60 -5.19
C ASN A 472 -3.95 14.14 -5.06
N VAL A 473 -3.68 13.64 -3.85
CA VAL A 473 -3.02 12.35 -3.61
C VAL A 473 -3.66 11.16 -4.32
N ILE A 474 -4.98 11.09 -4.41
CA ILE A 474 -5.64 9.95 -5.06
C ILE A 474 -5.42 10.00 -6.57
N SER A 475 -5.64 11.16 -7.19
CA SER A 475 -5.50 11.34 -8.63
C SER A 475 -4.04 11.27 -9.09
N SER A 476 -3.10 11.74 -8.27
CA SER A 476 -1.68 11.60 -8.58
C SER A 476 -1.23 10.15 -8.37
N THR A 477 -1.70 9.44 -7.36
CA THR A 477 -1.28 8.05 -7.12
C THR A 477 -1.88 7.07 -8.12
N TRP A 478 -3.19 7.14 -8.35
CA TRP A 478 -3.93 6.11 -9.07
C TRP A 478 -4.36 6.58 -10.46
N PRO A 479 -4.15 5.76 -11.50
CA PRO A 479 -3.75 4.35 -11.46
C PRO A 479 -2.23 4.11 -11.60
N ARG A 480 -1.37 5.12 -11.50
CA ARG A 480 0.10 4.95 -11.68
C ARG A 480 0.69 3.90 -10.73
N ALA A 481 0.26 3.87 -9.46
CA ALA A 481 0.64 2.86 -8.47
C ALA A 481 0.14 1.44 -8.82
N ALA A 482 -0.86 1.28 -9.69
CA ALA A 482 -1.30 -0.05 -10.12
C ALA A 482 -0.22 -0.76 -10.97
N ALA A 483 0.69 0.00 -11.62
CA ALA A 483 1.81 -0.55 -12.36
C ALA A 483 2.80 -1.33 -11.48
N PRO A 484 3.42 -0.76 -10.42
CA PRO A 484 4.25 -1.53 -9.50
C PRO A 484 3.48 -2.66 -8.82
N ALA A 485 2.18 -2.48 -8.51
CA ALA A 485 1.37 -3.56 -7.96
C ALA A 485 1.31 -4.79 -8.87
N GLU A 486 1.15 -4.60 -10.19
CA GLU A 486 1.18 -5.70 -11.15
C GLU A 486 2.56 -6.34 -11.26
N ARG A 487 3.64 -5.54 -11.20
CA ARG A 487 5.02 -6.03 -11.25
C ARG A 487 5.42 -6.85 -10.03
N LEU A 488 4.86 -6.52 -8.88
CA LEU A 488 5.11 -7.22 -7.63
C LEU A 488 4.20 -8.44 -7.44
N TRP A 489 3.08 -8.52 -8.17
CA TRP A 489 2.14 -9.63 -8.12
C TRP A 489 2.39 -10.68 -9.21
N SER A 490 2.44 -10.27 -10.47
CA SER A 490 2.36 -11.15 -11.65
C SER A 490 3.68 -11.85 -11.96
N SER A 491 3.64 -12.82 -12.89
CA SER A 491 4.85 -13.45 -13.43
C SER A 491 5.84 -12.40 -13.97
N VAL A 492 7.13 -12.70 -13.87
CA VAL A 492 8.23 -11.89 -14.43
C VAL A 492 8.07 -11.60 -15.93
N ASP A 493 7.39 -12.51 -16.65
CA ASP A 493 7.14 -12.38 -18.09
C ASP A 493 6.00 -11.38 -18.41
N THR A 494 5.21 -10.97 -17.41
CA THR A 494 4.16 -9.96 -17.58
C THR A 494 4.78 -8.56 -17.50
N ASN A 495 5.39 -8.13 -18.61
CA ASN A 495 6.19 -6.92 -18.65
C ASN A 495 5.98 -6.02 -19.88
N ASP A 496 5.08 -6.39 -20.79
CA ASP A 496 4.76 -5.62 -21.98
C ASP A 496 3.73 -4.52 -21.68
N VAL A 497 4.08 -3.26 -21.98
CA VAL A 497 3.23 -2.08 -21.74
C VAL A 497 2.05 -1.99 -22.72
N ILE A 498 2.21 -2.47 -23.94
CA ILE A 498 1.16 -2.47 -24.97
C ILE A 498 0.08 -3.49 -24.59
N GLU A 499 0.47 -4.67 -24.09
CA GLU A 499 -0.49 -5.66 -23.57
C GLU A 499 -1.15 -5.22 -22.26
N ALA A 500 -0.46 -4.44 -21.43
CA ALA A 500 -0.98 -3.97 -20.16
C ALA A 500 -1.96 -2.79 -20.29
N ALA A 501 -1.73 -1.90 -21.27
CA ALA A 501 -2.48 -0.66 -21.41
C ALA A 501 -4.03 -0.85 -21.46
N PRO A 502 -4.59 -1.78 -22.27
CA PRO A 502 -6.03 -2.05 -22.27
C PRO A 502 -6.59 -2.49 -20.91
N ARG A 503 -5.87 -3.34 -20.17
CA ARG A 503 -6.27 -3.82 -18.84
C ARG A 503 -6.18 -2.72 -17.79
N LEU A 504 -5.14 -1.88 -17.85
CA LEU A 504 -4.98 -0.73 -16.96
C LEU A 504 -6.09 0.30 -17.18
N ALA A 505 -6.48 0.53 -18.45
CA ALA A 505 -7.60 1.40 -18.79
C ALA A 505 -8.92 0.87 -18.23
N GLU A 506 -9.18 -0.44 -18.32
CA GLU A 506 -10.36 -1.07 -17.70
C GLU A 506 -10.31 -0.93 -16.16
N HIS A 507 -9.15 -1.19 -15.55
CA HIS A 507 -8.95 -1.06 -14.11
C HIS A 507 -9.19 0.36 -13.60
N ARG A 508 -8.71 1.36 -14.34
CA ARG A 508 -9.00 2.78 -14.05
C ARG A 508 -10.50 3.06 -14.08
N CYS A 509 -11.24 2.52 -15.04
CA CYS A 509 -12.70 2.67 -15.07
C CYS A 509 -13.39 1.94 -13.91
N ARG A 510 -12.85 0.81 -13.46
CA ARG A 510 -13.32 0.14 -12.24
C ARG A 510 -13.14 1.03 -11.01
N TYR A 511 -12.00 1.72 -10.88
CA TYR A 511 -11.79 2.70 -9.81
C TYR A 511 -12.85 3.79 -9.80
N LEU A 512 -13.09 4.43 -10.94
CA LEU A 512 -14.10 5.50 -11.02
C LEU A 512 -15.49 5.00 -10.61
N ARG A 513 -15.89 3.84 -11.15
CA ARG A 513 -17.17 3.20 -10.83
C ARG A 513 -17.30 2.92 -9.32
N ARG A 514 -16.20 2.56 -8.68
CA ARG A 514 -16.10 2.25 -7.25
C ARG A 514 -15.84 3.49 -6.37
N GLY A 515 -15.90 4.71 -6.93
CA GLY A 515 -15.77 5.96 -6.18
C GLY A 515 -14.34 6.42 -5.89
N ILE A 516 -13.33 5.85 -6.56
CA ILE A 516 -11.93 6.27 -6.45
C ILE A 516 -11.62 7.22 -7.61
N PRO A 517 -11.28 8.51 -7.36
CA PRO A 517 -10.99 9.50 -8.40
C PRO A 517 -9.61 9.29 -9.06
N ALA A 518 -9.42 8.16 -9.74
CA ALA A 518 -8.20 7.83 -10.46
C ALA A 518 -8.06 8.66 -11.76
N ALA A 519 -6.87 9.21 -11.98
CA ALA A 519 -6.57 10.00 -13.17
C ALA A 519 -6.59 9.14 -14.46
N PRO A 520 -6.81 9.75 -15.63
CA PRO A 520 -6.49 9.12 -16.91
C PRO A 520 -4.99 8.77 -17.00
N VAL A 521 -4.64 7.71 -17.73
CA VAL A 521 -3.26 7.17 -17.76
C VAL A 521 -2.75 6.73 -19.14
N ASN A 522 -3.63 6.66 -20.15
CA ASN A 522 -3.37 6.11 -21.48
C ASN A 522 -3.82 7.10 -22.57
N GLY A 523 -3.50 8.39 -22.38
CA GLY A 523 -3.96 9.45 -23.26
C GLY A 523 -5.49 9.67 -23.26
N PRO A 524 -6.04 10.26 -24.34
CA PRO A 524 -7.47 10.54 -24.48
C PRO A 524 -8.34 9.28 -24.50
N GLY A 525 -9.48 9.32 -23.81
CA GLY A 525 -10.45 8.22 -23.75
C GLY A 525 -11.64 8.56 -22.86
N TYR A 526 -12.49 7.58 -22.58
CA TYR A 526 -13.66 7.72 -21.69
C TYR A 526 -13.94 6.42 -20.93
N CYS A 527 -14.65 6.53 -19.81
CA CYS A 527 -15.22 5.38 -19.11
C CYS A 527 -16.74 5.33 -19.33
N PRO A 528 -17.35 4.13 -19.45
CA PRO A 528 -18.82 4.02 -19.51
C PRO A 528 -19.52 4.62 -18.29
N THR A 529 -18.83 4.70 -17.16
CA THR A 529 -19.27 5.39 -15.95
C THR A 529 -18.16 6.33 -15.49
N GLU A 530 -18.43 7.63 -15.58
CA GLU A 530 -17.52 8.67 -15.10
C GLU A 530 -17.61 8.83 -13.58
N TYR A 531 -16.60 9.48 -13.00
CA TYR A 531 -16.58 9.79 -11.57
C TYR A 531 -17.64 10.84 -11.23
N SER A 532 -18.41 10.60 -10.18
CA SER A 532 -19.60 11.39 -9.86
C SER A 532 -19.56 12.07 -8.48
N GLY A 533 -18.39 12.13 -7.82
CA GLY A 533 -18.14 12.94 -6.62
C GLY A 533 -18.29 12.18 -5.32
#